data_AF-A0A2Z6IP44-F1
#
_entry.id   AF-A0A2Z6IP44-F1
#
_cell.length_a   1.000
_cell.length_b   1.000
_cell.length_c   1.000
_cell.angle_alpha   90.00
_cell.angle_beta   90.00
_cell.angle_gamma   90.00
#
_symmetry.space_group_name_H-M   'P 1'
#
loop_
_entity.id
_entity.type
_entity.pdbx_description
1 polymer ?
#
loop_
_entity_poly.entity_id
_entity_poly.type
_entity_poly.pdbx_seq_one_letter_code
_entity_poly.pdbx_strand_id
1 'polypeptide(L)'
;MGYYFRLSPRPPFRLDLTVWALRRQAHNRMDGWESETYRRVWRYGDGWLKVRLWQTKGDPDPFLEGEIYEGPRTSGLSLGSVRNSPGC
;
A
#
# COMPACT_ATOMS: atom_id res chain seq x y z
N MET A 1 4.04 -15.04 -2.28
CA MET A 1 4.79 -14.05 -3.08
C MET A 1 4.05 -12.74 -2.96
N GLY A 2 4.64 -11.75 -2.27
CA GLY A 2 4.05 -10.42 -2.12
C GLY A 2 4.32 -9.55 -3.35
N TYR A 3 3.55 -8.48 -3.52
CA TYR A 3 3.76 -7.50 -4.59
C TYR A 3 4.41 -6.24 -4.01
N TYR A 4 5.58 -5.87 -4.55
CA TYR A 4 6.31 -4.67 -4.13
C TYR A 4 5.95 -3.47 -5.01
N PHE A 5 5.86 -2.29 -4.41
CA PHE A 5 5.61 -1.04 -5.09
C PHE A 5 6.34 0.13 -4.41
N ARG A 6 6.40 1.26 -5.11
CA ARG A 6 7.15 2.45 -4.70
C ARG A 6 6.30 3.69 -4.87
N LEU A 7 6.49 4.68 -3.99
CA LEU A 7 5.80 5.96 -4.02
C LEU A 7 6.81 7.11 -3.81
N SER A 8 6.59 8.22 -4.51
CA SER A 8 7.35 9.47 -4.37
C SER A 8 6.41 10.59 -3.92
N PRO A 9 6.15 10.74 -2.61
CA PRO A 9 5.31 11.84 -2.10
C PRO A 9 5.91 13.20 -2.43
N ARG A 10 5.10 14.27 -2.38
CA ARG A 10 5.62 15.63 -2.49
C ARG A 10 6.21 16.07 -1.14
N PRO A 11 7.39 16.70 -1.11
CA PRO A 11 7.95 17.27 0.12
C PRO A 11 7.13 18.49 0.59
N PRO A 12 7.08 18.76 1.91
CA PRO A 12 7.62 17.91 2.97
C PRO A 12 6.73 16.68 3.25
N PHE A 13 7.33 15.51 3.44
CA PHE A 13 6.59 14.28 3.77
C PHE A 13 7.28 13.44 4.86
N ARG A 14 6.48 13.06 5.86
CA ARG A 14 6.86 12.24 7.01
C ARG A 14 5.82 11.16 7.23
N LEU A 15 6.19 9.90 7.03
CA LEU A 15 5.30 8.77 7.16
C LEU A 15 4.77 8.62 8.60
N ASP A 16 5.64 8.78 9.60
CA ASP A 16 5.28 8.71 11.01
C ASP A 16 4.23 9.76 11.42
N LEU A 17 4.38 11.01 10.98
CA LEU A 17 3.39 12.07 11.23
C LEU A 17 2.05 11.78 10.54
N THR A 18 2.11 11.26 9.32
CA THR A 18 0.91 10.83 8.57
C THR A 18 0.18 9.72 9.29
N VAL A 19 0.92 8.70 9.76
CA VAL A 19 0.35 7.57 10.50
C VAL A 19 -0.22 8.01 11.84
N TRP A 20 0.47 8.91 12.54
CA TRP A 20 -0.06 9.51 13.77
C TRP A 20 -1.41 10.17 13.51
N ALA A 21 -1.55 10.96 12.43
CA ALA A 21 -2.81 11.60 12.07
C ALA A 21 -3.91 10.58 11.75
N LEU A 22 -3.60 9.53 10.96
CA LEU A 22 -4.54 8.46 10.62
C LEU A 22 -5.06 7.71 11.86
N ARG A 23 -4.20 7.47 12.84
CA ARG A 23 -4.55 6.72 14.07
C ARG A 23 -5.39 7.52 15.07
N ARG A 24 -5.58 8.84 14.90
CA ARG A 24 -6.38 9.67 15.83
C ARG A 24 -7.88 9.36 15.80
N GLN A 25 -8.36 8.53 14.88
CA GLN A 25 -9.76 8.11 14.83
C GLN A 25 -10.02 6.98 15.83
N ALA A 26 -10.91 7.21 16.80
CA ALA A 26 -11.17 6.33 17.96
C ALA A 26 -11.57 4.87 17.64
N HIS A 27 -11.90 4.57 16.39
CA HIS A 27 -12.28 3.24 15.90
C HIS A 27 -11.29 2.66 14.89
N ASN A 28 -10.11 3.26 14.75
CA ASN A 28 -9.14 2.83 13.74
C ASN A 28 -8.44 1.53 14.17
N ARG A 29 -9.08 0.40 13.83
CA ARG A 29 -8.52 -0.95 13.98
C ARG A 29 -7.77 -1.43 12.72
N MET A 30 -7.82 -0.65 11.65
CA MET A 30 -7.26 -1.04 10.35
C MET A 30 -5.79 -0.63 10.20
N ASP A 31 -5.36 0.40 10.92
CA ASP A 31 -4.03 0.99 10.84
C ASP A 31 -3.13 0.61 12.01
N GLY A 32 -1.94 0.12 11.69
CA GLY A 32 -0.88 -0.24 12.64
C GLY A 32 0.41 0.52 12.37
N TRP A 33 1.20 0.75 13.42
CA TRP A 33 2.55 1.29 13.34
C TRP A 33 3.46 0.44 14.21
N GLU A 34 4.44 -0.21 13.59
CA GLU A 34 5.39 -1.08 14.28
C GLU A 34 6.76 -0.94 13.60
N SER A 35 7.82 -0.67 14.37
CA SER A 35 9.20 -0.60 13.86
C SER A 35 9.34 0.25 12.59
N GLU A 36 8.83 1.49 12.62
CA GLU A 36 8.83 2.44 11.49
C GLU A 36 8.10 1.97 10.22
N THR A 37 7.32 0.90 10.35
CA THR A 37 6.51 0.35 9.28
C THR A 37 5.04 0.63 9.55
N TYR A 38 4.41 1.33 8.61
CA TYR A 38 2.98 1.48 8.55
C TYR A 38 2.35 0.20 8.01
N ARG A 39 1.29 -0.29 8.66
CA ARG A 39 0.51 -1.44 8.20
C ARG A 39 -0.95 -1.04 8.08
N ARG A 40 -1.59 -1.43 6.97
CA ARG A 40 -3.02 -1.25 6.81
C ARG A 40 -3.68 -2.51 6.28
N VAL A 41 -4.85 -2.79 6.82
CA VAL A 41 -5.72 -3.89 6.40
C VAL A 41 -7.00 -3.32 5.79
N TRP A 42 -7.32 -3.74 4.57
CA TRP A 42 -8.60 -3.45 3.92
C TRP A 42 -9.37 -4.75 3.68
N ARG A 43 -10.71 -4.67 3.78
CA ARG A 43 -11.59 -5.68 3.21
C ARG A 43 -11.68 -5.42 1.70
N TYR A 44 -11.38 -6.43 0.88
CA TYR A 44 -11.45 -6.35 -0.57
C TYR A 44 -12.11 -7.62 -1.13
N GLY A 45 -13.30 -7.47 -1.71
CA GLY A 45 -14.17 -8.60 -2.03
C GLY A 45 -14.45 -9.44 -0.78
N ASP A 46 -14.30 -10.76 -0.91
CA ASP A 46 -14.44 -11.72 0.18
C ASP A 46 -13.15 -11.93 0.99
N GLY A 47 -12.09 -11.19 0.65
CA GLY A 47 -10.77 -11.33 1.26
C GLY A 47 -10.29 -10.09 2.00
N TRP A 48 -9.04 -10.21 2.47
CA TRP A 48 -8.30 -9.14 3.09
C TRP A 48 -7.11 -8.75 2.21
N LEU A 49 -6.86 -7.46 2.14
CA LEU A 49 -5.65 -6.88 1.56
C LEU A 49 -4.84 -6.29 2.70
N LYS A 50 -3.64 -6.83 2.95
CA LYS A 50 -2.72 -6.32 3.95
C LYS A 50 -1.50 -5.75 3.25
N VAL A 51 -1.24 -4.49 3.56
CA VAL A 51 -0.11 -3.73 3.01
C VAL A 51 0.77 -3.25 4.14
N ARG A 52 2.06 -3.25 3.88
CA ARG A 52 3.05 -2.55 4.70
C ARG A 52 3.79 -1.51 3.87
N LEU A 53 4.16 -0.42 4.51
CA LEU A 53 4.85 0.73 3.92
C LEU A 53 5.94 1.22 4.88
N TRP A 54 7.11 1.55 4.35
CA TRP A 54 8.21 2.17 5.11
C TRP A 54 8.83 3.30 4.28
N GLN A 55 9.37 4.30 4.96
CA GLN A 55 10.03 5.43 4.34
C GLN A 55 11.53 5.18 4.25
N THR A 56 12.09 5.18 3.04
CA THR A 56 13.53 4.96 2.80
C THR A 56 14.30 6.25 2.58
N LYS A 57 13.61 7.34 2.22
CA LYS A 57 14.18 8.68 2.12
C LYS A 57 13.26 9.72 2.74
N GLY A 58 13.85 10.70 3.43
CA GLY A 58 13.18 11.86 4.02
C GLY A 58 13.08 13.06 3.06
N ASP A 59 12.72 14.21 3.62
CA ASP A 59 12.86 15.50 2.93
C ASP A 59 14.32 15.72 2.45
N PRO A 60 14.56 16.36 1.28
CA PRO A 60 13.59 16.96 0.36
C PRO A 60 13.07 16.02 -0.73
N ASP A 61 13.53 14.77 -0.79
CA ASP A 61 13.16 13.77 -1.81
C ASP A 61 12.55 12.52 -1.13
N PRO A 62 11.35 12.65 -0.53
CA PRO A 62 10.77 11.57 0.24
C PRO A 62 10.45 10.38 -0.66
N PHE A 63 10.76 9.19 -0.17
CA PHE A 63 10.54 7.95 -0.91
C PHE A 63 10.01 6.86 0.00
N LEU A 64 8.95 6.20 -0.45
CA LEU A 64 8.34 5.08 0.26
C LEU A 64 8.46 3.82 -0.56
N GLU A 65 8.74 2.72 0.11
CA GLU A 65 8.55 1.38 -0.43
C GLU A 65 7.41 0.70 0.31
N GLY A 66 6.70 -0.17 -0.39
CA GLY A 66 5.60 -0.92 0.18
C GLY A 66 5.47 -2.30 -0.41
N GLU A 67 4.78 -3.16 0.33
CA GLU A 67 4.50 -4.53 -0.06
C GLU A 67 3.05 -4.90 0.28
N ILE A 68 2.36 -5.46 -0.69
CA ILE A 68 1.15 -6.26 -0.47
C ILE A 68 1.62 -7.66 -0.07
N TYR A 69 1.61 -7.97 1.21
CA TYR A 69 2.12 -9.25 1.74
C TYR A 69 1.01 -10.30 1.91
N GLU A 70 -0.25 -9.85 1.92
CA GLU A 70 -1.43 -10.71 1.85
C GLU A 70 -2.49 -10.00 1.02
N GLY A 71 -3.08 -10.71 0.06
CA GLY A 71 -4.11 -10.16 -0.80
C GLY A 71 -5.22 -11.18 -1.05
N PRO A 72 -6.35 -10.74 -1.61
CA PRO A 72 -7.42 -11.64 -2.00
C PRO A 72 -6.84 -12.66 -2.99
N ARG A 73 -7.05 -13.95 -2.71
CA ARG A 73 -6.70 -15.00 -3.66
C ARG A 73 -7.55 -14.74 -4.90
N THR A 74 -6.91 -14.40 -6.00
CA THR A 74 -7.55 -14.36 -7.32
C THR A 74 -7.87 -15.78 -7.73
N SER A 75 -8.95 -16.35 -7.16
CA SER A 75 -9.59 -17.53 -7.71
C SER A 75 -10.23 -17.09 -9.04
N GLY A 76 -9.49 -17.20 -10.15
CA GLY A 76 -10.07 -17.18 -11.49
C GLY A 76 -9.74 -16.03 -12.45
N LEU A 77 -8.82 -15.10 -12.14
CA LEU A 77 -8.32 -14.19 -13.17
C LEU A 77 -7.18 -14.88 -13.94
N SER A 78 -7.54 -15.64 -14.99
CA SER A 78 -6.59 -15.78 -16.09
C SER A 78 -6.33 -14.37 -16.61
N LEU A 79 -5.07 -13.92 -16.57
CA LEU A 79 -4.68 -12.71 -17.28
C LEU A 79 -4.81 -13.07 -18.77
N GLY A 80 -6.03 -12.93 -19.30
CA GLY A 80 -6.27 -12.94 -20.73
C GLY A 80 -5.37 -11.88 -21.33
N SER A 81 -4.45 -12.34 -22.17
CA SER A 81 -3.57 -11.51 -23.00
C SER A 81 -4.39 -10.33 -23.54
N VAL A 82 -4.03 -9.12 -23.10
CA VAL A 82 -4.49 -7.87 -23.73
C VAL A 82 -3.90 -7.90 -25.13
N ARG A 83 -4.66 -8.46 -26.09
CA ARG A 83 -4.38 -8.25 -27.50
C ARG A 83 -4.72 -6.80 -27.80
N ASN A 84 -3.67 -6.01 -27.90
CA ASN A 84 -3.72 -4.69 -28.49
C ASN A 84 -4.03 -4.89 -29.98
N SER A 85 -5.27 -4.64 -30.39
CA SER A 85 -5.65 -4.55 -31.80
C SER A 85 -5.53 -3.08 -32.22
N PRO A 86 -4.60 -2.71 -33.10
CA PRO A 86 -4.67 -1.42 -33.78
C PRO A 86 -5.58 -1.58 -35.00
N GLY A 87 -6.51 -0.63 -35.21
CA GLY A 87 -7.00 -0.34 -36.56
C GLY A 87 -8.51 -0.15 -36.71
N CYS A 88 -8.83 1.10 -37.07
CA CYS A 88 -9.99 1.64 -37.81
C CYS A 88 -11.37 1.62 -37.14
#